data_AF-A0A519V008-F1
#
_entry.id   AF-A0A519V008-F1
#
_cell.length_a   1.000
_cell.length_b   1.000
_cell.length_c   1.000
_cell.angle_alpha   90.00
_cell.angle_beta   90.00
_cell.angle_gamma   90.00
#
_symmetry.space_group_name_H-M   'P 1'
#
loop_
_entity.id
_entity.type
_entity.pdbx_description
1 polymer ?
#
loop_
_entity_poly.entity_id
_entity_poly.type
_entity_poly.pdbx_seq_one_letter_code
_entity_poly.pdbx_strand_id
1 'polypeptide(L)'
;MDKVIEKKTFNKKTIIIIAGVIAFLVLVGYGYSLSLNKVFKVEAEKVTISKVQYGDFEDVVLLNASVVPLTSVIVSSSEGGTVAQIFTENGASVVAGTPLLRIANPNALSSYTASETSITEQINQLRKLRLDLEQNQRVMSQDMMDIENNLRTASRKYKIDSTL
;
A
#
# COMPACT_ATOMS: atom_id res chain seq x y z
N MET A 1 -17.03 16.67 118.67
CA MET A 1 -17.46 17.24 117.38
C MET A 1 -16.99 16.31 116.30
N ASP A 2 -17.76 16.21 115.21
CA ASP A 2 -17.73 15.16 114.17
C ASP A 2 -18.53 13.88 114.54
N LYS A 3 -19.60 13.61 113.76
CA LYS A 3 -20.45 12.42 113.88
C LYS A 3 -20.61 11.82 112.48
N VAL A 4 -19.97 10.67 112.30
CA VAL A 4 -19.85 9.92 111.05
C VAL A 4 -21.12 9.08 110.80
N ILE A 5 -21.77 9.36 109.67
CA ILE A 5 -22.46 8.49 108.69
C ILE A 5 -23.54 7.48 109.17
N GLU A 6 -24.70 7.50 108.50
CA GLU A 6 -25.28 6.29 107.88
C GLU A 6 -26.03 6.69 106.58
N LYS A 7 -25.45 6.37 105.41
CA LYS A 7 -26.12 6.56 104.12
C LYS A 7 -27.22 5.51 104.00
N LYS A 8 -28.48 5.95 103.96
CA LYS A 8 -29.67 5.12 103.68
C LYS A 8 -29.49 4.42 102.31
N THR A 9 -29.17 3.14 102.33
CA THR A 9 -28.57 2.39 101.20
C THR A 9 -29.52 2.13 100.03
N PHE A 10 -30.83 2.37 100.16
CA PHE A 10 -31.79 2.18 99.08
C PHE A 10 -32.89 3.26 99.08
N ASN A 11 -32.72 4.27 98.23
CA ASN A 11 -33.78 5.22 97.90
C ASN A 11 -34.79 4.53 96.98
N LYS A 12 -36.10 4.59 97.30
CA LYS A 12 -37.16 3.96 96.48
C LYS A 12 -37.08 4.38 95.00
N LYS A 13 -36.61 5.60 94.73
CA LYS A 13 -36.34 6.09 93.37
C LYS A 13 -35.28 5.27 92.64
N THR A 14 -34.20 4.85 93.32
CA THR A 14 -33.11 4.07 92.71
C THR A 14 -33.57 2.66 92.35
N ILE A 15 -34.41 2.03 93.17
CA ILE A 15 -34.99 0.70 92.87
C ILE A 15 -35.91 0.77 91.65
N ILE A 16 -36.76 1.81 91.55
CA ILE A 16 -37.64 2.00 90.40
C ILE A 16 -36.84 2.25 89.11
N ILE A 17 -35.76 3.03 89.19
CA ILE A 17 -34.86 3.27 88.04
C ILE A 17 -34.18 1.97 87.61
N ILE A 18 -33.64 1.18 88.55
CA ILE A 18 -32.99 -0.10 88.23
C ILE A 18 -34.00 -1.08 87.61
N ALA A 19 -35.21 -1.18 88.17
CA ALA A 19 -36.27 -2.02 87.59
C ALA A 19 -36.66 -1.57 86.17
N GLY A 20 -36.75 -0.26 85.93
CA GLY A 20 -37.00 0.30 84.60
C GLY A 20 -35.89 0.00 83.60
N VAL A 21 -34.62 0.10 84.02
CA VAL A 21 -33.46 -0.23 83.18
C VAL A 21 -33.43 -1.73 82.85
N ILE A 22 -33.69 -2.59 83.83
CA ILE A 22 -33.76 -4.04 83.60
C ILE A 22 -34.90 -4.37 82.63
N ALA A 23 -36.09 -3.82 82.84
CA ALA A 23 -37.22 -4.03 81.95
C ALA A 23 -36.94 -3.54 80.51
N PHE A 24 -36.27 -2.40 80.37
CA PHE A 24 -35.84 -1.87 79.08
C PHE A 24 -34.82 -2.78 78.38
N LEU A 25 -33.80 -3.27 79.11
CA LEU A 25 -32.81 -4.19 78.55
C LEU A 25 -33.43 -5.52 78.08
N VAL A 26 -34.41 -6.05 78.83
CA VAL A 26 -35.16 -7.25 78.42
C VAL A 26 -35.98 -6.98 77.15
N LEU A 27 -36.66 -5.84 77.06
CA LEU A 27 -37.44 -5.45 75.88
C LEU A 27 -36.56 -5.28 74.63
N VAL A 28 -35.41 -4.63 74.78
CA VAL A 28 -34.44 -4.45 73.69
C VAL A 28 -33.84 -5.79 73.28
N GLY A 29 -33.47 -6.65 74.22
CA GLY A 29 -32.97 -7.99 73.92
C GLY A 29 -34.00 -8.86 73.19
N TYR A 30 -35.26 -8.80 73.61
CA TYR A 30 -36.36 -9.52 72.96
C TYR A 30 -36.64 -8.99 71.55
N GLY A 31 -36.67 -7.66 71.38
CA GLY A 31 -36.84 -7.01 70.07
C GLY A 31 -35.70 -7.33 69.09
N TYR A 32 -34.46 -7.38 69.60
CA TYR A 32 -33.30 -7.75 68.79
C TYR A 32 -33.39 -9.21 68.32
N SER A 33 -33.75 -10.14 69.22
CA SER A 33 -33.93 -11.56 68.86
C SER A 33 -35.02 -11.79 67.80
N LEU A 34 -36.07 -10.96 67.76
CA LEU A 34 -37.14 -11.08 66.77
C LEU A 34 -36.71 -10.57 65.39
N SER A 35 -35.82 -9.58 65.34
CA SER A 35 -35.34 -8.95 64.10
C SER A 35 -34.26 -9.76 63.37
N LEU A 36 -33.45 -10.54 64.10
CA LEU A 36 -32.31 -11.26 63.51
C LEU A 36 -32.73 -12.38 62.54
N ASN A 37 -33.91 -12.96 62.70
CA ASN A 37 -34.36 -14.10 61.89
C ASN A 37 -35.28 -13.67 60.74
N LYS A 38 -34.80 -12.78 59.87
CA LYS A 38 -35.42 -12.55 58.56
C LYS A 38 -35.10 -13.69 57.60
N VAL A 39 -35.81 -14.81 57.75
CA VAL A 39 -35.74 -15.92 56.80
C VAL A 39 -36.69 -15.62 55.64
N PHE A 40 -36.13 -15.44 54.44
CA PHE A 40 -36.93 -15.25 53.23
C PHE A 40 -37.50 -16.61 52.80
N LYS A 41 -38.79 -16.85 53.08
CA LYS A 41 -39.48 -18.08 52.69
C LYS A 41 -39.85 -17.99 51.21
N VAL A 42 -39.15 -18.74 50.38
CA VAL A 42 -39.47 -18.90 48.96
C VAL A 42 -40.17 -20.24 48.76
N GLU A 43 -41.25 -20.26 47.99
CA GLU A 43 -41.92 -21.51 47.61
C GLU A 43 -40.97 -22.36 46.76
N ALA A 44 -40.72 -23.60 47.18
CA ALA A 44 -39.78 -24.49 46.50
C ALA A 44 -40.12 -24.72 45.03
N GLU A 45 -41.42 -24.68 44.69
CA GLU A 45 -41.92 -24.83 43.31
C GLU A 45 -41.55 -23.64 42.41
N LYS A 46 -41.24 -22.48 42.98
CA LYS A 46 -40.79 -21.28 42.25
C LYS A 46 -39.27 -21.22 42.07
N VAL A 47 -38.53 -22.21 42.59
CA VAL A 47 -37.06 -22.24 42.51
C VAL A 47 -36.63 -23.29 41.49
N THR A 48 -36.02 -22.84 40.39
CA THR A 48 -35.39 -23.73 39.41
C THR A 48 -33.89 -23.77 39.67
N ILE A 49 -33.36 -24.96 40.00
CA ILE A 49 -31.93 -25.18 40.22
C ILE A 49 -31.41 -26.01 39.06
N SER A 50 -30.49 -25.44 38.28
CA SER A 50 -29.85 -26.11 37.16
C SER A 50 -28.36 -26.31 37.42
N LYS A 51 -27.83 -27.48 37.05
CA LYS A 51 -26.41 -27.80 37.19
C LYS A 51 -25.60 -27.11 36.09
N VAL A 52 -24.68 -26.23 36.47
CA VAL A 52 -23.73 -25.61 35.53
C VAL A 52 -22.71 -26.66 35.09
N GLN A 53 -22.45 -26.73 33.78
CA GLN A 53 -21.43 -27.58 33.19
C GLN A 53 -20.44 -26.70 32.42
N TYR A 54 -19.15 -26.97 32.60
CA TYR A 54 -18.11 -26.36 31.79
C TYR A 54 -17.99 -27.16 30.49
N GLY A 55 -17.94 -26.46 29.36
CA GLY A 55 -17.73 -27.03 28.05
C GLY A 55 -17.10 -25.97 27.15
N ASP A 56 -16.67 -26.38 25.97
CA ASP A 56 -16.09 -25.46 25.00
C ASP A 56 -17.19 -24.55 24.45
N PHE A 57 -17.01 -23.25 24.66
CA PHE A 57 -17.88 -22.22 24.10
C PHE A 57 -17.16 -21.62 22.89
N GLU A 58 -17.64 -21.93 21.69
CA GLU A 58 -17.16 -21.30 20.47
C GLU A 58 -17.82 -19.94 20.30
N ASP A 59 -17.08 -18.89 20.65
CA ASP A 59 -17.47 -17.51 20.35
C ASP A 59 -17.01 -17.14 18.94
N VAL A 60 -17.97 -16.89 18.04
CA VAL A 60 -17.69 -16.53 16.64
C VAL A 60 -17.91 -15.03 16.47
N VAL A 61 -16.81 -14.30 16.28
CA VAL A 61 -16.87 -12.89 15.91
C VAL A 61 -16.93 -12.77 14.38
N LEU A 62 -18.08 -12.35 13.86
CA LEU A 62 -18.26 -12.07 12.44
C LEU A 62 -17.60 -10.73 12.08
N LEU A 63 -16.56 -10.78 11.25
CA LEU A 63 -15.89 -9.60 10.73
C LEU A 63 -16.24 -9.40 9.26
N ASN A 64 -16.60 -8.17 8.91
CA ASN A 64 -16.71 -7.76 7.51
C ASN A 64 -15.34 -7.31 7.02
N ALA A 65 -14.77 -8.05 6.08
CA ALA A 65 -13.52 -7.68 5.41
C ALA A 65 -13.77 -7.52 3.91
N SER A 66 -13.01 -6.63 3.28
CA SER A 66 -12.98 -6.48 1.83
C SER A 66 -11.63 -6.94 1.31
N VAL A 67 -11.64 -7.72 0.22
CA VAL A 67 -10.42 -8.17 -0.44
C VAL A 67 -10.07 -7.23 -1.57
N VAL A 68 -8.78 -6.89 -1.68
CA VAL A 68 -8.24 -6.08 -2.78
C VAL A 68 -7.21 -6.89 -3.57
N PRO A 69 -7.08 -6.65 -4.88
CA PRO A 69 -6.11 -7.35 -5.69
C PRO A 69 -4.68 -7.01 -5.25
N LEU A 70 -3.79 -8.01 -5.24
CA LEU A 70 -2.37 -7.82 -4.92
C LEU A 70 -1.67 -6.88 -5.90
N THR A 71 -2.11 -6.87 -7.17
CA THR A 71 -1.57 -6.03 -8.22
C THR A 71 -2.70 -5.60 -9.15
N SER A 72 -2.80 -4.30 -9.40
CA SER A 72 -3.74 -3.70 -10.33
C SER A 72 -2.98 -2.76 -11.24
N VAL A 73 -3.03 -3.00 -12.55
CA VAL A 73 -2.33 -2.22 -13.57
C VAL A 73 -3.34 -1.74 -14.59
N ILE A 74 -3.35 -0.43 -14.83
CA ILE A 74 -4.10 0.17 -15.93
C ILE A 74 -3.20 0.16 -17.16
N VAL A 75 -3.62 -0.56 -18.20
CA VAL A 75 -2.90 -0.58 -19.49
C VAL A 75 -3.37 0.62 -20.30
N SER A 76 -2.49 1.59 -20.53
CA SER A 76 -2.73 2.75 -21.40
C SER A 76 -1.86 2.68 -22.65
N SER A 77 -2.30 3.36 -23.71
CA SER A 77 -1.48 3.57 -24.91
C SER A 77 -0.75 4.90 -24.82
N SER A 78 0.53 4.93 -25.22
CA SER A 78 1.31 6.16 -25.31
C SER A 78 0.81 7.07 -26.44
N GLU A 79 0.37 6.47 -27.54
CA GLU A 79 -0.20 7.17 -28.69
C GLU A 79 -1.73 7.07 -28.67
N GLY A 80 -2.41 8.21 -28.84
CA GLY A 80 -3.85 8.23 -29.05
C GLY A 80 -4.23 7.65 -30.41
N GLY A 81 -5.44 7.12 -30.56
CA GLY A 81 -5.92 6.61 -31.84
C GLY A 81 -7.25 5.89 -31.70
N THR A 82 -7.73 5.31 -32.81
CA THR A 82 -8.98 4.55 -32.83
C THR A 82 -8.67 3.07 -32.62
N VAL A 83 -9.49 2.37 -31.83
CA VAL A 83 -9.39 0.91 -31.68
C VAL A 83 -9.79 0.27 -33.01
N ALA A 84 -8.81 -0.32 -33.70
CA ALA A 84 -9.02 -0.97 -34.98
C ALA A 84 -9.47 -2.43 -34.82
N GLN A 85 -8.95 -3.12 -33.80
CA GLN A 85 -9.28 -4.51 -33.53
C GLN A 85 -9.06 -4.83 -32.04
N ILE A 86 -9.92 -5.65 -31.47
CA ILE A 86 -9.76 -6.23 -30.13
C ILE A 86 -9.36 -7.69 -30.33
N PHE A 87 -8.28 -8.11 -29.67
CA PHE A 87 -7.76 -9.48 -29.78
C PHE A 87 -8.14 -10.36 -28.60
N THR A 88 -8.45 -9.74 -27.46
CA THR A 88 -8.77 -10.44 -26.22
C THR A 88 -10.10 -9.96 -25.67
N GLU A 89 -10.98 -10.89 -25.32
CA GLU A 89 -12.28 -10.60 -24.71
C GLU A 89 -12.17 -10.26 -23.22
N ASN A 90 -13.20 -9.61 -22.70
CA ASN A 90 -13.25 -9.24 -21.28
C ASN A 90 -13.26 -10.50 -20.39
N GLY A 91 -12.45 -10.50 -19.33
CA GLY A 91 -12.33 -11.62 -18.40
C GLY A 91 -11.42 -12.76 -18.86
N ALA A 92 -10.85 -12.68 -20.07
CA ALA A 92 -9.87 -13.66 -20.52
C ALA A 92 -8.56 -13.54 -19.74
N SER A 93 -7.93 -14.69 -19.46
CA SER A 93 -6.60 -14.73 -18.85
C SER A 93 -5.54 -14.39 -19.89
N VAL A 94 -4.65 -13.45 -19.56
CA VAL A 94 -3.57 -12.97 -20.44
C VAL A 94 -2.23 -13.10 -19.74
N VAL A 95 -1.17 -13.23 -20.53
CA VAL A 95 0.21 -13.21 -20.05
C VAL A 95 0.91 -11.94 -20.53
N ALA A 96 2.06 -11.62 -19.92
CA ALA A 96 2.86 -10.48 -20.36
C ALA A 96 3.24 -10.62 -21.84
N GLY A 97 3.00 -9.56 -22.61
CA GLY A 97 3.24 -9.54 -24.06
C GLY A 97 2.08 -10.02 -24.93
N THR A 98 0.97 -10.52 -24.35
CA THR A 98 -0.23 -10.84 -25.12
C THR A 98 -0.85 -9.55 -25.68
N PRO A 99 -1.05 -9.42 -27.01
CA PRO A 99 -1.69 -8.26 -27.59
C PRO A 99 -3.17 -8.22 -27.19
N LEU A 100 -3.60 -7.14 -26.53
CA LEU A 100 -4.99 -6.97 -26.10
C LEU A 100 -5.85 -6.34 -27.20
N LEU A 101 -5.32 -5.31 -27.85
CA LEU A 101 -6.00 -4.53 -28.87
C LEU A 101 -4.98 -3.92 -29.85
N ARG A 102 -5.43 -3.60 -31.05
CA ARG A 102 -4.69 -2.83 -32.06
C ARG A 102 -5.28 -1.44 -32.16
N ILE A 103 -4.45 -0.43 -31.93
CA ILE A 103 -4.81 0.98 -32.15
C ILE A 103 -4.29 1.39 -33.52
N ALA A 104 -5.15 2.03 -34.31
CA ALA A 104 -4.75 2.68 -35.55
C ALA A 104 -4.74 4.19 -35.35
N ASN A 105 -3.59 4.82 -35.65
CA ASN A 105 -3.45 6.27 -35.71
C ASN A 105 -2.89 6.66 -37.08
N PRO A 106 -3.74 7.13 -38.01
CA PRO A 106 -3.31 7.56 -39.34
C PRO A 106 -2.27 8.68 -39.32
N ASN A 107 -2.34 9.58 -38.32
CA ASN A 107 -1.39 10.69 -38.18
C ASN A 107 0.00 10.18 -37.77
N ALA A 108 0.06 9.22 -36.84
CA ALA A 108 1.32 8.59 -36.44
C ALA A 108 1.95 7.79 -37.58
N LEU A 109 1.13 7.10 -38.38
CA LEU A 109 1.61 6.40 -39.57
C LEU A 109 2.17 7.40 -40.60
N SER A 110 1.46 8.50 -40.85
CA SER A 110 1.91 9.55 -41.76
C SER A 110 3.24 10.18 -41.33
N SER A 111 3.38 10.52 -40.03
CA SER A 111 4.62 11.09 -39.49
C SER A 111 5.79 10.10 -39.52
N TYR A 112 5.53 8.81 -39.26
CA TYR A 112 6.51 7.75 -39.41
C TYR A 112 6.99 7.63 -40.86
N THR A 113 6.07 7.54 -41.83
CA THR A 113 6.41 7.46 -43.26
C THR A 113 7.17 8.70 -43.74
N ALA A 114 6.79 9.89 -43.28
CA ALA A 114 7.50 11.13 -43.60
C ALA A 114 8.94 11.11 -43.05
N SER A 115 9.12 10.59 -41.82
CA SER A 115 10.44 10.44 -41.20
C SER A 115 11.30 9.43 -41.96
N GLU A 116 10.73 8.28 -42.33
CA GLU A 116 11.40 7.25 -43.13
C GLU A 116 11.83 7.79 -44.51
N THR A 117 10.96 8.58 -45.14
CA THR A 117 11.26 9.25 -46.42
C THR A 117 12.42 10.24 -46.26
N SER A 118 12.41 11.07 -45.22
CA SER A 118 13.49 12.02 -44.94
C SER A 118 14.82 11.32 -44.68
N ILE A 119 14.81 10.22 -43.92
CA ILE A 119 15.99 9.38 -43.68
C ILE A 119 16.53 8.83 -45.00
N THR A 120 15.66 8.33 -45.88
CA THR A 120 16.04 7.79 -47.18
C THR A 120 16.66 8.87 -48.09
N GLU A 121 16.09 10.08 -48.10
CA GLU A 121 16.65 11.20 -48.84
C GLU A 121 18.04 11.60 -48.32
N GLN A 122 18.22 11.68 -47.00
CA GLN A 122 19.52 11.96 -46.37
C GLN A 122 20.56 10.89 -46.74
N ILE A 123 20.18 9.61 -46.75
CA ILE A 123 21.07 8.52 -47.18
C ILE A 123 21.49 8.71 -48.64
N ASN A 124 20.56 9.09 -49.52
CA ASN A 124 20.86 9.33 -50.93
C ASN A 124 21.77 10.56 -51.12
N GLN A 125 21.55 11.63 -50.37
CA GLN A 125 22.42 12.80 -50.36
C GLN A 125 23.85 12.43 -49.91
N LEU A 126 23.97 11.64 -48.84
CA LEU A 126 25.27 11.14 -48.37
C LEU A 126 25.97 10.26 -49.40
N ARG A 127 25.23 9.41 -50.11
CA ARG A 127 25.79 8.60 -51.21
C ARG A 127 26.31 9.48 -52.35
N LYS A 128 25.55 10.51 -52.72
CA LYS A 128 25.95 11.46 -53.76
C LYS A 128 27.22 12.20 -53.36
N LEU A 129 27.29 12.71 -52.13
CA LEU A 129 28.48 13.38 -51.58
C LEU A 129 29.70 12.45 -51.58
N ARG A 130 29.53 11.18 -51.19
CA ARG A 130 30.62 10.19 -51.24
C ARG A 130 31.14 9.97 -52.65
N LEU A 131 30.23 9.81 -53.62
CA LEU A 131 30.59 9.63 -55.02
C LEU A 131 31.32 10.86 -55.57
N ASP A 132 30.88 12.07 -55.23
CA ASP A 132 31.53 13.31 -55.61
C ASP A 132 32.94 13.41 -55.02
N LEU A 133 33.12 13.00 -53.74
CA LEU A 133 34.44 12.95 -53.10
C LEU A 133 35.36 11.92 -53.75
N GLU A 134 34.87 10.73 -54.09
CA GLU A 134 35.64 9.70 -54.80
C GLU A 134 36.06 10.18 -56.20
N GLN A 135 35.16 10.86 -56.91
CA GLN A 135 35.46 11.45 -58.21
C GLN A 135 36.54 12.55 -58.09
N ASN A 136 36.43 13.44 -57.09
CA ASN A 136 37.42 14.48 -56.84
C ASN A 136 38.79 13.89 -56.46
N GLN A 137 38.82 12.84 -55.63
CA GLN A 137 40.06 12.12 -55.31
C GLN A 137 40.69 11.50 -56.56
N ARG A 138 39.88 10.91 -57.44
CA ARG A 138 40.36 10.33 -58.71
C ARG A 138 40.97 11.40 -59.63
N VAL A 139 40.30 12.54 -59.79
CA VAL A 139 40.83 13.67 -60.60
C VAL A 139 42.15 14.16 -60.00
N MET A 140 42.21 14.38 -58.69
CA MET A 140 43.43 14.83 -58.03
C MET A 140 44.59 13.82 -58.16
N SER A 141 44.28 12.52 -58.15
CA SER A 141 45.28 11.48 -58.42
C SER A 141 45.79 11.51 -59.87
N GLN A 142 44.91 11.77 -60.84
CA GLN A 142 45.28 11.88 -62.26
C GLN A 142 46.18 13.11 -62.48
N ASP A 143 45.80 14.25 -61.92
CA ASP A 143 46.58 15.49 -61.99
C ASP A 143 47.99 15.30 -61.40
N MET A 144 48.10 14.60 -60.27
CA MET A 144 49.39 14.26 -59.67
C MET A 144 50.25 13.38 -60.57
N MET A 145 49.66 12.36 -61.21
CA MET A 145 50.38 11.50 -62.17
C MET A 145 50.90 12.30 -63.37
N ASP A 146 50.12 13.25 -63.87
CA ASP A 146 50.52 14.11 -64.99
C ASP A 146 51.64 15.07 -64.58
N ILE A 147 51.57 15.66 -63.38
CA ILE A 147 52.65 16.47 -62.81
C ILE A 147 53.95 15.65 -62.66
N GLU A 148 53.88 14.44 -62.14
CA GLU A 148 55.05 13.55 -61.98
C GLU A 148 55.67 13.18 -63.34
N ASN A 149 54.85 12.86 -64.34
CA ASN A 149 55.33 12.57 -65.68
C ASN A 149 55.99 13.78 -66.34
N ASN A 150 55.41 14.96 -66.17
CA ASN A 150 55.97 16.23 -66.65
C ASN A 150 57.31 16.53 -65.96
N LEU A 151 57.38 16.39 -64.64
CA LEU A 151 58.62 16.56 -63.86
C LEU A 151 59.71 15.58 -64.32
N ARG A 152 59.36 14.30 -64.51
CA ARG A 152 60.30 13.26 -64.98
C ARG A 152 60.81 13.56 -66.38
N THR A 153 59.99 14.14 -67.24
CA THR A 153 60.38 14.52 -68.61
C THR A 153 61.26 15.76 -68.60
N ALA A 154 60.91 16.79 -67.84
CA ALA A 154 61.73 17.99 -67.65
C ALA A 154 63.10 17.65 -67.04
N SER A 155 63.13 16.78 -66.03
CA SER A 155 64.37 16.32 -65.39
C SER A 155 65.27 15.53 -66.34
N ARG A 156 64.68 14.66 -67.19
CA ARG A 156 65.42 13.94 -68.24
C ARG A 156 66.03 14.91 -69.24
N LYS A 157 65.27 15.90 -69.70
CA LYS A 157 65.75 16.94 -70.63
C LYS A 157 66.90 17.74 -70.01
N TYR A 158 66.74 18.22 -68.77
CA TYR A 158 67.78 18.94 -68.05
C TYR A 158 69.08 18.13 -67.91
N LYS A 159 68.98 16.83 -67.58
CA LYS A 159 70.16 15.95 -67.50
C LYS A 159 70.89 15.85 -68.84
N ILE A 160 70.17 15.67 -69.94
CA ILE A 160 70.76 15.61 -71.29
C ILE A 160 71.47 16.93 -71.60
N ASP A 161 70.78 18.05 -71.40
CA ASP A 161 71.32 19.40 -71.66
C ASP A 161 72.55 19.71 -70.79
N SER A 162 72.63 19.17 -69.57
CA SER A 162 73.78 19.37 -68.66
C SER A 162 75.00 18.48 -68.92
N THR A 163 74.85 17.46 -69.78
CA THR A 163 75.92 16.49 -70.09
C THR A 163 76.58 16.71 -71.46
N LEU A 164 76.08 17.66 -72.24
CA LEU A 164 76.68 18.20 -73.46
C LEU A 164 77.51 19.45 -73.13
#